data_AF-A0AAW1UI69-F1
#
_entry.id   AF-A0AAW1UI69-F1
#
_cell.length_a   1.000
_cell.length_b   1.000
_cell.length_c   1.000
_cell.angle_alpha   90.00
_cell.angle_beta   90.00
_cell.angle_gamma   90.00
#
_symmetry.space_group_name_H-M   'P 1'
#
loop_
_entity.id
_entity.type
_entity.pdbx_description
1 polymer ?
#
loop_
_entity_poly.entity_id
_entity_poly.type
_entity_poly.pdbx_seq_one_letter_code
_entity_poly.pdbx_strand_id
1 'polypeptide(L)'
;MFRTEIGYEGYEYDDHYFLTDPKEFIYEFFPLQSDWQLLKNPITLQEFEELPFVRSLFFRYGLYFSDSNTKAVMFTDSTGAATVRIAMPNHMQSSLIFHYNLKFYDSDGDSFEGVSLKRFVMQSVVGNIVAFRVHAPCSGAFLLDIFANAVTPKEYLTGEPMKFKSVCKFKICCEDLQTVMVPLPDCASGEWGPTKATRLFGLVPITHQDALVFAGRELELQFRMSRQLTDFMATLHKNGVEEKRLSKFVSHIVSDDIVTFNISFPEEGQYGLDIYTREMASVHDSVGEKHLLTHCCKYLINSSKRN
;
A
#
# COMPACT_ATOMS: atom_id res chain seq x y z
N MET A 1 -23.87 -13.12 -1.12
CA MET A 1 -24.26 -12.27 -2.26
C MET A 1 -23.51 -10.94 -2.15
N PHE A 2 -22.32 -10.84 -2.76
CA PHE A 2 -21.40 -9.68 -2.68
C PHE A 2 -21.67 -8.58 -3.72
N ARG A 3 -22.68 -8.78 -4.58
CA ARG A 3 -22.84 -8.02 -5.80
C ARG A 3 -24.29 -7.60 -5.96
N THR A 4 -24.63 -6.44 -5.40
CA THR A 4 -25.70 -5.56 -5.88
C THR A 4 -25.62 -4.26 -5.11
N GLU A 5 -25.13 -3.21 -5.78
CA GLU A 5 -25.66 -1.85 -5.69
C GLU A 5 -25.02 -1.06 -6.83
N ILE A 6 -25.77 -0.93 -7.94
CA ILE A 6 -25.40 -0.08 -9.06
C ILE A 6 -25.79 1.34 -8.63
N GLY A 7 -24.85 2.06 -8.02
CA GLY A 7 -25.00 3.49 -7.73
C GLY A 7 -25.03 4.27 -9.05
N TYR A 8 -26.01 5.15 -9.20
CA TYR A 8 -26.11 6.08 -10.33
C TYR A 8 -25.05 7.18 -10.21
N GLU A 9 -23.87 6.96 -10.77
CA GLU A 9 -22.91 8.03 -11.12
C GLU A 9 -22.73 8.05 -12.64
N GLY A 10 -22.62 9.25 -13.22
CA GLY A 10 -22.78 9.52 -14.64
C GLY A 10 -22.09 8.51 -15.58
N TYR A 11 -22.81 8.09 -16.62
CA TYR A 11 -22.31 7.22 -17.68
C TYR A 11 -21.18 7.91 -18.46
N GLU A 12 -19.95 7.81 -17.96
CA GLU A 12 -18.78 7.88 -18.83
C GLU A 12 -18.76 6.60 -19.67
N TYR A 13 -18.65 6.73 -20.99
CA TYR A 13 -18.45 5.59 -21.87
C TYR A 13 -17.15 4.87 -21.49
N ASP A 14 -17.25 3.59 -21.15
CA ASP A 14 -16.10 2.76 -20.80
C ASP A 14 -15.82 1.76 -21.92
N ASP A 15 -14.89 2.11 -22.81
CA ASP A 15 -14.44 1.31 -23.95
C ASP A 15 -14.01 -0.11 -23.57
N HIS A 16 -13.69 -0.37 -22.30
CA HIS A 16 -13.32 -1.69 -21.82
C HIS A 16 -14.38 -2.75 -22.16
N TYR A 17 -15.67 -2.38 -22.17
CA TYR A 17 -16.77 -3.32 -22.42
C TYR A 17 -17.04 -3.59 -23.90
N PHE A 18 -16.29 -2.98 -24.81
CA PHE A 18 -16.38 -3.28 -26.24
C PHE A 18 -15.37 -4.39 -26.60
N LEU A 19 -15.89 -5.58 -26.94
CA LEU A 19 -15.08 -6.75 -27.32
C LEU A 19 -14.06 -7.18 -26.23
N THR A 20 -14.44 -7.08 -24.96
CA THR A 20 -13.65 -7.54 -23.82
C THR A 20 -13.30 -9.02 -23.93
N ASP A 21 -12.09 -9.42 -23.50
CA ASP A 21 -11.74 -10.84 -23.36
C ASP A 21 -12.74 -11.50 -22.40
N PRO A 22 -13.38 -12.62 -22.79
CA PRO A 22 -14.28 -13.37 -21.91
C PRO A 22 -13.70 -13.71 -20.53
N LYS A 23 -12.37 -13.91 -20.44
CA LYS A 23 -11.67 -14.17 -19.17
C LYS A 23 -11.63 -12.98 -18.23
N GLU A 24 -11.70 -11.77 -18.76
CA GLU A 24 -11.81 -10.54 -17.96
C GLU A 24 -13.29 -10.27 -17.66
N PHE A 25 -14.16 -10.42 -18.68
CA PHE A 25 -15.58 -10.13 -18.56
C PHE A 25 -16.30 -10.97 -17.51
N ILE A 26 -15.92 -12.25 -17.37
CA ILE A 26 -16.49 -13.16 -16.37
C ILE A 26 -16.26 -12.69 -14.92
N TYR A 27 -15.27 -11.83 -14.67
CA TYR A 27 -15.07 -11.27 -13.33
C TYR A 27 -16.17 -10.30 -12.92
N GLU A 28 -16.87 -9.68 -13.86
CA GLU A 28 -17.92 -8.69 -13.55
C GLU A 28 -19.32 -9.25 -13.80
N PHE A 29 -19.48 -10.05 -14.86
CA PHE A 29 -20.79 -10.52 -15.32
C PHE A 29 -20.84 -12.04 -15.48
N PHE A 30 -21.80 -12.68 -14.81
CA PHE A 30 -22.14 -14.08 -15.02
C PHE A 30 -23.37 -14.20 -15.92
N PRO A 31 -23.28 -14.81 -17.10
CA PRO A 31 -24.41 -14.92 -18.02
C PRO A 31 -25.42 -15.96 -17.57
N LEU A 32 -26.70 -15.75 -17.92
CA LEU A 32 -27.77 -16.72 -17.65
C LEU A 32 -27.60 -18.03 -18.43
N GLN A 33 -27.01 -17.96 -19.63
CA GLN A 33 -26.69 -19.12 -20.46
C GLN A 33 -25.19 -19.42 -20.39
N SER A 34 -24.84 -20.66 -20.02
CA SER A 34 -23.43 -21.06 -19.84
C SER A 34 -22.57 -20.84 -21.08
N ASP A 35 -23.13 -21.09 -22.27
CA ASP A 35 -22.42 -20.93 -23.55
C ASP A 35 -21.98 -19.47 -23.81
N TRP A 36 -22.66 -18.50 -23.19
CA TRP A 36 -22.36 -17.07 -23.33
C TRP A 36 -21.21 -16.61 -22.44
N GLN A 37 -20.65 -17.50 -21.61
CA GLN A 37 -19.39 -17.21 -20.93
C GLN A 37 -18.25 -17.09 -21.94
N LEU A 38 -18.35 -17.75 -23.10
CA LEU A 38 -17.31 -17.76 -24.14
C LEU A 38 -15.92 -18.19 -23.64
N LEU A 39 -15.86 -18.82 -22.47
CA LEU A 39 -14.66 -19.40 -21.89
C LEU A 39 -14.40 -20.76 -22.48
N LYS A 40 -13.11 -21.09 -22.66
CA LYS A 40 -12.70 -22.45 -23.04
C LYS A 40 -13.19 -23.50 -22.03
N ASN A 41 -13.17 -23.16 -20.75
CA ASN A 41 -13.72 -23.94 -19.65
C ASN A 41 -14.70 -23.04 -18.88
N PRO A 42 -16.02 -23.18 -19.10
CA PRO A 42 -17.02 -22.42 -18.36
C PRO A 42 -16.95 -22.70 -16.85
N ILE A 43 -17.22 -21.69 -16.04
CA ILE A 43 -17.29 -21.78 -14.58
C ILE A 43 -18.74 -21.85 -14.11
N THR A 44 -18.95 -22.42 -12.94
CA THR A 44 -20.24 -22.45 -12.25
C THR A 44 -20.55 -21.11 -11.58
N LEU A 45 -21.82 -20.90 -11.20
CA LEU A 45 -22.22 -19.74 -10.42
C LEU A 45 -21.47 -19.67 -9.09
N GLN A 46 -21.25 -20.82 -8.44
CA GLN A 46 -20.50 -20.89 -7.20
C GLN A 46 -19.05 -20.43 -7.38
N GLU A 47 -18.37 -20.90 -8.43
CA GLU A 47 -17.00 -20.47 -8.74
C GLU A 47 -16.95 -18.97 -9.07
N PHE A 48 -17.95 -18.45 -9.78
CA PHE A 48 -18.07 -17.01 -10.04
C PHE A 48 -18.25 -16.19 -8.76
N GLU A 49 -19.07 -16.65 -7.82
CA GLU A 49 -19.26 -15.98 -6.53
C GLU A 49 -17.99 -15.97 -5.66
N GLU A 50 -17.08 -16.92 -5.90
CA GLU A 50 -15.77 -16.98 -5.25
C GLU A 50 -14.71 -16.09 -5.92
N LEU A 51 -14.94 -15.61 -7.16
CA LEU A 51 -13.98 -14.74 -7.87
C LEU A 51 -13.86 -13.37 -7.18
N PRO A 52 -12.63 -12.85 -7.00
CA PRO A 52 -12.39 -11.49 -6.51
C PRO A 52 -13.23 -10.46 -7.26
N PHE A 53 -13.78 -9.50 -6.54
CA PHE A 53 -14.44 -8.37 -7.17
C PHE A 53 -13.37 -7.47 -7.77
N VAL A 54 -13.36 -7.33 -9.09
CA VAL A 54 -12.49 -6.39 -9.82
C VAL A 54 -13.36 -5.50 -10.70
N ARG A 55 -12.86 -4.32 -11.06
CA ARG A 55 -13.48 -3.43 -12.05
C ARG A 55 -12.63 -3.37 -13.31
N SER A 56 -13.22 -2.94 -14.42
CA SER A 56 -12.54 -2.66 -15.70
C SER A 56 -11.15 -2.02 -15.58
N LEU A 57 -10.97 -1.08 -14.65
CA LEU A 57 -9.70 -0.39 -14.41
C LEU A 57 -8.57 -1.32 -13.96
N PHE A 58 -8.87 -2.42 -13.28
CA PHE A 58 -7.91 -3.47 -12.93
C PHE A 58 -7.23 -4.03 -14.18
N PHE A 59 -8.02 -4.40 -15.18
CA PHE A 59 -7.54 -4.92 -16.46
C PHE A 59 -6.90 -3.84 -17.32
N ARG A 60 -7.44 -2.61 -17.31
CA ARG A 60 -6.84 -1.47 -18.03
C ARG A 60 -5.40 -1.17 -17.56
N TYR A 61 -5.11 -1.34 -16.28
CA TYR A 61 -3.75 -1.21 -15.75
C TYR A 61 -2.90 -2.49 -15.89
N GLY A 62 -3.46 -3.55 -16.49
CA GLY A 62 -2.81 -4.85 -16.64
C GLY A 62 -2.53 -5.55 -15.32
N LEU A 63 -3.29 -5.23 -14.27
CA LEU A 63 -3.15 -5.87 -12.97
C LEU A 63 -3.60 -7.34 -13.06
N TYR A 64 -2.99 -8.18 -12.25
CA TYR A 64 -3.36 -9.59 -12.15
C TYR A 64 -3.07 -10.14 -10.75
N PHE A 65 -3.80 -11.19 -10.36
CA PHE A 65 -3.51 -11.89 -9.12
C PHE A 65 -2.35 -12.87 -9.33
N SER A 66 -1.33 -12.80 -8.48
CA SER A 66 -0.16 -13.69 -8.57
C SER A 66 -0.49 -15.14 -8.17
N ASP A 67 -1.53 -15.31 -7.34
CA ASP A 67 -2.04 -16.61 -6.93
C ASP A 67 -3.35 -16.90 -7.65
N SER A 68 -3.40 -17.99 -8.43
CA SER A 68 -4.59 -18.43 -9.14
C SER A 68 -5.74 -18.83 -8.23
N ASN A 69 -5.48 -19.07 -6.94
CA ASN A 69 -6.48 -19.40 -5.92
C ASN A 69 -6.95 -18.17 -5.14
N THR A 70 -6.61 -16.96 -5.57
CA THR A 70 -7.10 -15.73 -4.92
C THR A 70 -8.62 -15.67 -5.02
N LYS A 71 -9.30 -15.67 -3.87
CA LYS A 71 -10.77 -15.61 -3.78
C LYS A 71 -11.27 -14.25 -3.31
N ALA A 72 -12.55 -13.96 -3.51
CA ALA A 72 -13.22 -12.78 -2.99
C ALA A 72 -13.20 -12.69 -1.47
N VAL A 73 -13.25 -13.85 -0.80
CA VAL A 73 -13.18 -13.98 0.65
C VAL A 73 -11.82 -14.57 1.03
N MET A 74 -11.06 -13.80 1.80
CA MET A 74 -9.75 -14.17 2.30
C MET A 74 -9.83 -14.38 3.81
N PHE A 75 -9.34 -15.51 4.29
CA PHE A 75 -9.30 -15.81 5.72
C PHE A 75 -7.96 -15.43 6.31
N THR A 76 -7.96 -14.95 7.55
CA THR A 76 -6.73 -14.73 8.30
C THR A 76 -6.07 -16.05 8.65
N ASP A 77 -4.74 -16.06 8.67
CA ASP A 77 -3.96 -17.16 9.22
C ASP A 77 -4.05 -17.20 10.77
N SER A 78 -3.31 -18.13 11.39
CA SER A 78 -3.27 -18.27 12.86
C SER A 78 -2.70 -17.05 13.58
N THR A 79 -2.08 -16.12 12.85
CA THR A 79 -1.58 -14.84 13.37
C THR A 79 -2.60 -13.72 13.15
N GLY A 80 -3.85 -14.01 12.77
CA GLY A 80 -4.86 -12.98 12.52
C GLY A 80 -4.56 -12.12 11.29
N ALA A 81 -3.68 -12.57 10.39
CA ALA A 81 -3.28 -11.80 9.22
C ALA A 81 -3.77 -12.43 7.91
N ALA A 82 -4.23 -11.60 6.97
CA ALA A 82 -4.54 -12.00 5.60
C ALA A 82 -3.76 -11.09 4.63
N THR A 83 -3.19 -11.67 3.57
CA THR A 83 -2.42 -10.89 2.59
C THR A 83 -3.03 -10.99 1.21
N VAL A 84 -3.45 -9.84 0.66
CA VAL A 84 -3.83 -9.72 -0.75
C VAL A 84 -2.61 -9.28 -1.55
N ARG A 85 -2.29 -10.00 -2.64
CA ARG A 85 -1.17 -9.68 -3.54
C ARG A 85 -1.68 -9.41 -4.95
N ILE A 86 -1.30 -8.27 -5.49
CA ILE A 86 -1.65 -7.86 -6.85
C ILE A 86 -0.35 -7.59 -7.58
N ALA A 87 -0.14 -8.28 -8.69
CA ALA A 87 0.97 -8.05 -9.58
C ALA A 87 0.60 -7.01 -10.63
N MET A 88 1.59 -6.25 -11.07
CA MET A 88 1.46 -5.23 -12.11
C MET A 88 2.50 -5.45 -13.21
N PRO A 89 2.27 -4.95 -14.43
CA PRO A 89 3.25 -5.01 -15.51
C PRO A 89 4.50 -4.18 -15.19
N ASN A 90 5.67 -4.63 -15.65
CA ASN A 90 6.93 -3.96 -15.35
C ASN A 90 6.97 -2.48 -15.80
N HIS A 91 6.36 -2.16 -16.93
CA HIS A 91 6.30 -0.80 -17.46
C HIS A 91 5.41 0.15 -16.64
N MET A 92 4.54 -0.37 -15.77
CA MET A 92 3.64 0.42 -14.93
C MET A 92 4.17 0.65 -13.52
N GLN A 93 5.22 -0.06 -13.08
CA GLN A 93 5.72 0.02 -11.70
C GLN A 93 6.13 1.45 -11.27
N SER A 94 6.63 2.24 -12.22
CA SER A 94 7.10 3.61 -11.97
C SER A 94 5.99 4.65 -11.90
N SER A 95 4.77 4.31 -12.34
CA SER A 95 3.64 5.26 -12.41
C SER A 95 2.43 4.83 -11.57
N LEU A 96 2.25 3.54 -11.32
CA LEU A 96 1.13 3.08 -10.51
C LEU A 96 1.35 3.37 -9.03
N ILE A 97 0.40 4.10 -8.48
CA ILE A 97 0.24 4.34 -7.05
C ILE A 97 -1.05 3.69 -6.57
N PHE A 98 -1.01 3.18 -5.35
CA PHE A 98 -2.13 2.46 -4.76
C PHE A 98 -2.59 3.13 -3.47
N HIS A 99 -3.89 3.10 -3.25
CA HIS A 99 -4.54 3.47 -2.01
C HIS A 99 -5.48 2.35 -1.58
N TYR A 100 -5.84 2.32 -0.30
CA TYR A 100 -6.80 1.35 0.20
C TYR A 100 -7.66 1.96 1.29
N ASN A 101 -8.85 1.40 1.44
CA ASN A 101 -9.69 1.60 2.61
C ASN A 101 -9.98 0.23 3.24
N LEU A 102 -9.97 0.20 4.57
CA LEU A 102 -10.42 -0.93 5.36
C LEU A 102 -11.56 -0.46 6.25
N LYS A 103 -12.69 -1.16 6.21
CA LYS A 103 -13.84 -0.93 7.09
C LYS A 103 -14.38 -2.26 7.59
N PHE A 104 -15.21 -2.23 8.63
CA PHE A 104 -16.01 -3.39 8.99
C PHE A 104 -16.91 -3.79 7.81
N TYR A 105 -17.21 -5.07 7.68
CA TYR A 105 -18.00 -5.55 6.55
C TYR A 105 -19.49 -5.23 6.74
N ASP A 106 -20.01 -5.45 7.95
CA ASP A 106 -21.43 -5.26 8.27
C ASP A 106 -21.77 -3.85 8.76
N SER A 107 -20.77 -2.98 8.94
CA SER A 107 -20.96 -1.57 9.26
C SER A 107 -19.96 -0.72 8.48
N ASP A 108 -20.34 0.48 8.10
CA ASP A 108 -19.42 1.42 7.44
C ASP A 108 -18.36 2.03 8.39
N GLY A 109 -18.16 1.42 9.57
CA GLY A 109 -17.15 1.85 10.53
C GLY A 109 -15.73 1.58 10.03
N ASP A 110 -14.88 2.61 10.07
CA ASP A 110 -13.48 2.57 9.62
C ASP A 110 -12.48 2.62 10.78
N SER A 111 -12.95 2.42 12.01
CA SER A 111 -12.19 2.62 13.25
C SER A 111 -12.54 1.56 14.29
N PHE A 112 -11.54 1.07 15.02
CA PHE A 112 -11.67 0.11 16.13
C PHE A 112 -11.04 0.71 17.39
N GLU A 113 -11.80 0.79 18.49
CA GLU A 113 -11.36 1.36 19.76
C GLU A 113 -10.71 2.76 19.63
N GLY A 114 -11.24 3.59 18.74
CA GLY A 114 -10.72 4.94 18.48
C GLY A 114 -9.47 5.00 17.59
N VAL A 115 -9.00 3.85 17.08
CA VAL A 115 -7.87 3.76 16.14
C VAL A 115 -8.40 3.46 14.74
N SER A 116 -7.96 4.24 13.73
CA SER A 116 -8.32 3.98 12.34
C SER A 116 -7.86 2.59 11.88
N LEU A 117 -8.74 1.86 11.19
CA LEU A 117 -8.47 0.56 10.57
C LEU A 117 -7.35 0.62 9.52
N LYS A 118 -7.02 1.81 8.99
CA LYS A 118 -5.85 2.01 8.11
C LYS A 118 -4.54 1.61 8.81
N ARG A 119 -4.45 1.76 10.13
CA ARG A 119 -3.26 1.36 10.90
C ARG A 119 -3.15 -0.15 11.09
N PHE A 120 -4.11 -0.92 10.61
CA PHE A 120 -4.09 -2.39 10.63
C PHE A 120 -3.75 -3.00 9.26
N VAL A 121 -3.29 -2.18 8.31
CA VAL A 121 -2.89 -2.66 6.98
C VAL A 121 -1.48 -2.20 6.64
N MET A 122 -0.60 -3.17 6.41
CA MET A 122 0.72 -2.91 5.84
C MET A 122 0.65 -3.04 4.32
N GLN A 123 0.62 -1.90 3.63
CA GLN A 123 0.80 -1.82 2.18
C GLN A 123 2.30 -1.77 1.86
N SER A 124 2.81 -2.69 1.05
CA SER A 124 4.21 -2.66 0.59
C SER A 124 4.32 -3.06 -0.88
N VAL A 125 5.42 -2.69 -1.52
CA VAL A 125 5.71 -3.03 -2.91
C VAL A 125 7.08 -3.68 -3.00
N VAL A 126 7.12 -4.91 -3.51
CA VAL A 126 8.36 -5.67 -3.74
C VAL A 126 8.37 -6.16 -5.18
N GLY A 127 9.35 -5.70 -5.96
CA GLY A 127 9.38 -5.94 -7.40
C GLY A 127 8.11 -5.41 -8.07
N ASN A 128 7.42 -6.28 -8.82
CA ASN A 128 6.19 -5.94 -9.52
C ASN A 128 4.91 -6.29 -8.73
N ILE A 129 5.01 -6.56 -7.43
CA ILE A 129 3.89 -6.99 -6.60
C ILE A 129 3.63 -5.95 -5.51
N VAL A 130 2.39 -5.44 -5.47
CA VAL A 130 1.87 -4.72 -4.30
C VAL A 130 1.17 -5.72 -3.38
N ALA A 131 1.48 -5.64 -2.09
CA ALA A 131 0.88 -6.47 -1.05
C ALA A 131 0.12 -5.60 -0.05
N PHE A 132 -1.08 -6.03 0.33
CA PHE A 132 -1.88 -5.45 1.39
C PHE A 132 -2.05 -6.51 2.48
N ARG A 133 -1.21 -6.43 3.52
CA ARG A 133 -1.27 -7.34 4.66
C ARG A 133 -2.17 -6.73 5.73
N VAL A 134 -3.37 -7.28 5.85
CA VAL A 134 -4.37 -6.89 6.85
C VAL A 134 -4.13 -7.69 8.12
N HIS A 135 -4.00 -7.00 9.25
CA HIS A 135 -3.93 -7.58 10.59
C HIS A 135 -5.26 -7.32 11.30
N ALA A 136 -6.12 -8.33 11.39
CA ALA A 136 -7.46 -8.13 11.94
C ALA A 136 -7.38 -7.68 13.40
N PRO A 137 -7.96 -6.52 13.77
CA PRO A 137 -7.95 -6.03 15.16
C PRO A 137 -8.81 -6.88 16.08
N CYS A 138 -9.83 -7.54 15.54
CA CYS A 138 -10.77 -8.40 16.25
C CYS A 138 -11.33 -9.48 15.31
N SER A 139 -11.93 -10.52 15.89
CA SER A 139 -12.73 -11.47 15.12
C SER A 139 -13.92 -10.76 14.47
N GLY A 140 -14.20 -11.12 13.23
CA GLY A 140 -15.23 -10.49 12.42
C GLY A 140 -14.85 -10.43 10.94
N ALA A 141 -15.62 -9.67 10.18
CA ALA A 141 -15.40 -9.47 8.77
C ALA A 141 -15.10 -8.00 8.45
N PHE A 142 -14.21 -7.79 7.49
CA PHE A 142 -13.78 -6.48 7.03
C PHE A 142 -13.88 -6.40 5.51
N LEU A 143 -14.13 -5.21 4.97
CA LEU A 143 -14.04 -4.93 3.54
C LEU A 143 -12.74 -4.18 3.25
N LEU A 144 -11.85 -4.79 2.48
CA LEU A 144 -10.68 -4.16 1.90
C LEU A 144 -11.02 -3.69 0.49
N ASP A 145 -11.04 -2.38 0.26
CA ASP A 145 -11.24 -1.75 -1.05
C ASP A 145 -9.92 -1.15 -1.52
N ILE A 146 -9.42 -1.63 -2.66
CA ILE A 146 -8.12 -1.24 -3.22
C ILE A 146 -8.36 -0.34 -4.42
N PHE A 147 -7.66 0.77 -4.44
CA PHE A 147 -7.73 1.79 -5.48
C PHE A 147 -6.36 1.97 -6.12
N ALA A 148 -6.35 2.36 -7.39
CA ALA A 148 -5.12 2.67 -8.10
C ALA A 148 -5.27 3.93 -8.95
N ASN A 149 -4.14 4.58 -9.21
CA ASN A 149 -4.03 5.67 -10.18
C ASN A 149 -2.67 5.58 -10.88
N ALA A 150 -2.62 5.90 -12.17
CA ALA A 150 -1.37 6.04 -12.91
C ALA A 150 -0.94 7.51 -12.89
N VAL A 151 0.15 7.80 -12.19
CA VAL A 151 0.66 9.16 -11.96
C VAL A 151 2.15 9.17 -12.22
N THR A 152 2.63 10.09 -13.05
CA THR A 152 4.07 10.25 -13.28
C THR A 152 4.76 10.81 -12.03
N PRO A 153 6.06 10.56 -11.82
CA PRO A 153 6.79 11.16 -10.69
C PRO A 153 6.65 12.69 -10.64
N LYS A 154 6.65 13.36 -11.80
CA LYS A 154 6.47 14.81 -11.88
C LYS A 154 5.10 15.27 -11.37
N GLU A 155 4.02 14.59 -11.79
CA GLU A 155 2.67 14.88 -11.30
C GLU A 155 2.52 14.56 -9.82
N TYR A 156 3.20 13.52 -9.32
CA TYR A 156 3.15 13.17 -7.90
C TYR A 156 3.70 14.29 -7.02
N LEU A 157 4.79 14.92 -7.47
CA LEU A 157 5.53 15.92 -6.71
C LEU A 157 4.91 17.33 -6.74
N THR A 158 3.88 17.57 -7.56
CA THR A 158 3.14 18.84 -7.53
C THR A 158 2.35 19.01 -6.23
N GLY A 159 2.00 17.91 -5.56
CA GLY A 159 1.15 17.90 -4.37
C GLY A 159 -0.34 18.08 -4.65
N GLU A 160 -0.74 18.10 -5.93
CA GLU A 160 -2.15 18.20 -6.31
C GLU A 160 -2.93 16.95 -5.86
N PRO A 161 -4.21 17.10 -5.46
CA PRO A 161 -5.04 15.97 -5.05
C PRO A 161 -5.16 14.91 -6.15
N MET A 162 -4.73 13.69 -5.85
CA MET A 162 -4.81 12.56 -6.77
C MET A 162 -6.17 11.85 -6.65
N LYS A 163 -6.80 11.60 -7.79
CA LYS A 163 -8.07 10.86 -7.86
C LYS A 163 -7.80 9.37 -8.01
N PHE A 164 -8.14 8.61 -6.98
CA PHE A 164 -8.05 7.15 -6.99
C PHE A 164 -9.40 6.54 -7.39
N LYS A 165 -9.38 5.51 -8.23
CA LYS A 165 -10.56 4.72 -8.59
C LYS A 165 -10.39 3.29 -8.08
N SER A 166 -11.48 2.71 -7.55
CA SER A 166 -11.49 1.33 -7.02
C SER A 166 -11.17 0.37 -8.15
N VAL A 167 -10.19 -0.51 -7.93
CA VAL A 167 -9.78 -1.55 -8.89
C VAL A 167 -10.21 -2.94 -8.44
N CYS A 168 -10.23 -3.22 -7.13
CA CYS A 168 -10.70 -4.50 -6.61
C CYS A 168 -11.10 -4.44 -5.14
N LYS A 169 -11.91 -5.40 -4.70
CA LYS A 169 -12.40 -5.52 -3.32
C LYS A 169 -12.34 -6.94 -2.80
N PHE A 170 -12.07 -7.06 -1.50
CA PHE A 170 -11.97 -8.32 -0.78
C PHE A 170 -12.73 -8.26 0.53
N LYS A 171 -13.40 -9.35 0.89
CA LYS A 171 -13.82 -9.59 2.27
C LYS A 171 -12.71 -10.29 3.01
N ILE A 172 -12.24 -9.71 4.10
CA ILE A 172 -11.30 -10.34 5.01
C ILE A 172 -12.08 -10.91 6.19
N CYS A 173 -11.98 -12.21 6.43
CA CYS A 173 -12.64 -12.90 7.53
C CYS A 173 -11.61 -13.32 8.58
N CYS A 174 -11.80 -12.87 9.82
CA CYS A 174 -11.07 -13.34 10.99
C CYS A 174 -12.03 -14.12 11.89
N GLU A 175 -11.89 -15.44 11.91
CA GLU A 175 -12.78 -16.31 12.70
C GLU A 175 -12.37 -16.30 14.18
N ASP A 176 -11.08 -16.52 14.45
CA ASP A 176 -10.51 -16.55 15.78
C ASP A 176 -9.23 -15.72 15.85
N LEU A 177 -9.04 -15.02 16.96
CA LEU A 177 -7.88 -14.17 17.20
C LEU A 177 -7.23 -14.56 18.53
N GLN A 178 -6.13 -15.32 18.43
CA GLN A 178 -5.41 -15.81 19.62
C GLN A 178 -4.60 -14.74 20.33
N THR A 179 -4.23 -13.66 19.62
CA THR A 179 -3.39 -12.59 20.14
C THR A 179 -3.92 -11.24 19.71
N VAL A 180 -3.96 -10.29 20.63
CA VAL A 180 -4.33 -8.91 20.33
C VAL A 180 -3.36 -8.33 19.29
N MET A 181 -3.90 -7.92 18.14
CA MET A 181 -3.14 -7.21 17.12
C MET A 181 -2.96 -5.75 17.54
N VAL A 182 -1.74 -5.27 17.48
CA VAL A 182 -1.40 -3.87 17.78
C VAL A 182 -1.42 -3.09 16.45
N PRO A 183 -1.99 -1.87 16.41
CA PRO A 183 -1.93 -1.05 15.21
C PRO A 183 -0.48 -0.71 14.85
N LEU A 184 -0.19 -0.58 13.55
CA LEU A 184 1.08 -0.05 13.06
C LEU A 184 1.32 1.36 13.62
N PRO A 185 2.59 1.77 13.82
CA PRO A 185 2.95 3.13 14.20
C PRO A 185 2.28 4.19 13.31
N ASP A 186 1.98 5.35 13.88
CA ASP A 186 1.21 6.42 13.24
C ASP A 186 2.06 7.24 12.24
N CYS A 187 2.58 6.54 11.23
CA CYS A 187 3.37 7.11 10.15
C CYS A 187 2.48 7.77 9.08
N ALA A 188 3.12 8.56 8.22
CA ALA A 188 2.46 9.12 7.05
C ALA A 188 1.79 8.04 6.18
N SER A 189 0.72 8.42 5.47
CA SER A 189 -0.05 7.50 4.63
C SER A 189 0.75 6.99 3.42
N GLY A 190 0.32 5.86 2.85
CA GLY A 190 0.93 5.24 1.68
C GLY A 190 1.74 3.98 1.99
N GLU A 191 2.53 3.55 1.00
CA GLU A 191 3.31 2.31 1.05
C GLU A 191 4.47 2.36 2.06
N TRP A 192 4.75 1.22 2.66
CA TRP A 192 5.91 0.96 3.51
C TRP A 192 7.07 0.43 2.66
N GLY A 193 8.28 0.82 3.04
CA GLY A 193 9.54 0.46 2.40
C GLY A 193 10.10 1.53 1.46
N PRO A 194 11.29 1.28 0.90
CA PRO A 194 12.05 2.25 0.12
C PRO A 194 11.61 2.41 -1.33
N THR A 195 10.70 1.57 -1.83
CA THR A 195 10.30 1.55 -3.25
C THR A 195 9.82 2.93 -3.75
N LYS A 196 8.97 3.62 -2.97
CA LYS A 196 8.56 5.01 -3.23
C LYS A 196 9.74 5.96 -3.33
N ALA A 197 10.70 5.86 -2.41
CA ALA A 197 11.85 6.73 -2.31
C ALA A 197 12.76 6.59 -3.54
N THR A 198 13.02 5.35 -3.96
CA THR A 198 13.78 5.05 -5.18
C THR A 198 13.05 5.56 -6.42
N ARG A 199 11.76 5.23 -6.56
CA ARG A 199 10.94 5.56 -7.73
C ARG A 199 10.79 7.07 -7.94
N LEU A 200 10.48 7.81 -6.88
CA LEU A 200 10.12 9.23 -6.99
C LEU A 200 11.33 10.17 -6.79
N PHE A 201 12.22 9.85 -5.86
CA PHE A 201 13.30 10.73 -5.44
C PHE A 201 14.68 10.23 -5.86
N GLY A 202 14.79 9.00 -6.37
CA GLY A 202 16.09 8.42 -6.70
C GLY A 202 16.93 8.04 -5.47
N LEU A 203 16.29 7.85 -4.30
CA LEU A 203 16.92 7.33 -3.09
C LEU A 203 16.97 5.80 -3.14
N VAL A 204 18.14 5.25 -3.46
CA VAL A 204 18.36 3.81 -3.59
C VAL A 204 18.84 3.25 -2.23
N PRO A 205 18.13 2.32 -1.60
CA PRO A 205 18.55 1.76 -0.32
C PRO A 205 19.87 0.97 -0.45
N ILE A 206 20.81 1.21 0.47
CA ILE A 206 22.09 0.48 0.56
C ILE A 206 21.99 -0.64 1.60
N THR A 207 21.47 -0.35 2.80
CA THR A 207 21.48 -1.33 3.90
C THR A 207 20.21 -2.18 3.96
N HIS A 208 19.02 -1.58 3.94
CA HIS A 208 17.75 -2.30 4.12
C HIS A 208 16.81 -2.03 2.94
N GLN A 209 16.47 -3.09 2.21
CA GLN A 209 15.59 -3.02 1.04
C GLN A 209 14.12 -3.34 1.39
N ASP A 210 13.91 -4.02 2.52
CA ASP A 210 12.59 -4.44 2.98
C ASP A 210 11.93 -3.38 3.86
N ALA A 211 10.60 -3.32 3.79
CA ALA A 211 9.79 -2.42 4.60
C ALA A 211 9.83 -2.71 6.11
N LEU A 212 10.11 -3.97 6.47
CA LEU A 212 10.24 -4.44 7.84
C LEU A 212 11.72 -4.62 8.18
N VAL A 213 12.16 -3.97 9.25
CA VAL A 213 13.54 -4.03 9.74
C VAL A 213 13.54 -4.60 11.15
N PHE A 214 14.48 -5.51 11.43
CA PHE A 214 14.77 -5.98 12.78
C PHE A 214 16.08 -5.36 13.23
N ALA A 215 16.08 -4.72 14.40
CA ALA A 215 17.23 -4.01 14.91
C ALA A 215 17.48 -4.32 16.38
N GLY A 216 18.72 -4.13 16.81
CA GLY A 216 19.11 -4.11 18.22
C GLY A 216 18.73 -2.78 18.89
N ARG A 217 19.69 -2.18 19.60
CA ARG A 217 19.52 -0.86 20.24
C ARG A 217 19.76 0.32 19.32
N GLU A 218 20.50 0.09 18.23
CA GLU A 218 20.84 1.09 17.25
C GLU A 218 20.58 0.53 15.86
N LEU A 219 20.28 1.41 14.92
CA LEU A 219 20.06 1.08 13.52
C LEU A 219 20.64 2.17 12.64
N GLU A 220 21.39 1.75 11.63
CA GLU A 220 21.88 2.62 10.57
C GLU A 220 21.17 2.29 9.25
N LEU A 221 20.46 3.28 8.70
CA LEU A 221 19.82 3.19 7.39
C LEU A 221 20.56 4.07 6.40
N GLN A 222 21.07 3.48 5.32
CA GLN A 222 21.81 4.22 4.30
C GLN A 222 21.10 4.17 2.97
N PHE A 223 21.10 5.31 2.26
CA PHE A 223 20.62 5.43 0.89
C PHE A 223 21.66 6.13 0.03
N ARG A 224 21.79 5.67 -1.21
CA ARG A 224 22.50 6.39 -2.27
C ARG A 224 21.53 7.27 -3.05
N MET A 225 21.88 8.54 -3.21
CA MET A 225 21.19 9.51 -4.03
C MET A 225 21.65 9.36 -5.47
N SER A 226 20.76 8.91 -6.35
CA SER A 226 21.02 8.88 -7.81
C SER A 226 20.87 10.24 -8.50
N ARG A 227 20.29 11.21 -7.79
CA ARG A 227 20.15 12.62 -8.19
C ARG A 227 20.28 13.50 -6.95
N GLN A 228 20.55 14.78 -7.13
CA GLN A 228 20.74 15.70 -6.01
C GLN A 228 19.41 15.98 -5.29
N LEU A 229 19.40 15.80 -3.97
CA LEU A 229 18.28 16.07 -3.08
C LEU A 229 18.74 16.98 -1.94
N THR A 230 17.81 17.71 -1.34
CA THR A 230 18.09 18.60 -0.19
C THR A 230 17.13 18.35 0.95
N ASP A 231 17.44 18.94 2.11
CA ASP A 231 16.53 19.04 3.26
C ASP A 231 15.96 17.68 3.74
N PHE A 232 16.84 16.81 4.23
CA PHE A 232 16.39 15.55 4.84
C PHE A 232 15.80 15.78 6.22
N MET A 233 14.70 15.10 6.49
CA MET A 233 14.08 15.04 7.80
C MET A 233 13.64 13.60 8.05
N ALA A 234 13.79 13.14 9.28
CA ALA A 234 13.24 11.87 9.71
C ALA A 234 12.50 12.01 11.03
N THR A 235 11.35 11.35 11.15
CA THR A 235 10.54 11.35 12.36
C THR A 235 10.30 9.92 12.81
N LEU A 236 10.46 9.70 14.12
CA LEU A 236 10.35 8.39 14.74
C LEU A 236 9.06 8.32 15.56
N HIS A 237 8.30 7.25 15.35
CA HIS A 237 6.98 7.02 15.91
C HIS A 237 6.97 5.75 16.75
N LYS A 238 6.25 5.77 17.87
CA LYS A 238 5.91 4.59 18.67
C LYS A 238 4.53 4.77 19.29
N ASN A 239 3.71 3.73 19.28
CA ASN A 239 2.38 3.79 19.87
C ASN A 239 2.43 4.18 21.34
N GLY A 240 1.57 5.12 21.73
CA GLY A 240 1.51 5.63 23.11
C GLY A 240 2.65 6.57 23.51
N VAL A 241 3.55 6.93 22.58
CA VAL A 241 4.67 7.85 22.85
C VAL A 241 4.57 9.06 21.92
N GLU A 242 4.64 10.26 22.51
CA GLU A 242 4.69 11.50 21.73
C GLU A 242 5.95 11.59 20.87
N GLU A 243 5.77 11.91 19.58
CA GLU A 243 6.85 12.07 18.58
C GLU A 243 7.98 13.00 19.06
N LYS A 244 7.63 14.12 19.72
CA LYS A 244 8.61 15.08 20.24
C LYS A 244 9.62 14.44 21.19
N ARG A 245 9.21 13.45 21.99
CA ARG A 245 10.11 12.71 22.90
C ARG A 245 11.08 11.81 22.15
N LEU A 246 10.71 11.39 20.94
CA LEU A 246 11.48 10.51 20.07
C LEU A 246 12.42 11.26 19.12
N SER A 247 12.19 12.55 18.87
CA SER A 247 12.98 13.39 17.95
C SER A 247 14.50 13.34 18.17
N LYS A 248 14.97 13.27 19.42
CA LYS A 248 16.39 13.20 19.77
C LYS A 248 17.06 11.85 19.47
N PHE A 249 16.27 10.83 19.15
CA PHE A 249 16.74 9.47 18.90
C PHE A 249 16.91 9.15 17.42
N VAL A 250 16.63 10.11 16.56
CA VAL A 250 16.84 10.03 15.12
C VAL A 250 17.70 11.21 14.67
N SER A 251 18.72 10.93 13.89
CA SER A 251 19.55 11.94 13.25
C SER A 251 19.94 11.48 11.86
N HIS A 252 20.42 12.40 11.03
CA HIS A 252 20.93 12.04 9.71
C HIS A 252 22.19 12.82 9.40
N ILE A 253 23.01 12.24 8.53
CA ILE A 253 24.23 12.85 8.00
C ILE A 253 24.20 12.61 6.49
N VAL A 254 24.54 13.64 5.73
CA VAL A 254 24.75 13.53 4.28
C VAL A 254 26.25 13.67 4.01
N SER A 255 26.82 12.70 3.33
CA SER A 255 28.22 12.70 2.86
C SER A 255 28.23 12.33 1.38
N ASP A 256 28.64 13.26 0.53
CA ASP A 256 28.60 13.11 -0.93
C ASP A 256 27.21 12.69 -1.46
N ASP A 257 27.10 11.51 -2.05
CA ASP A 257 25.87 10.94 -2.59
C ASP A 257 25.15 10.01 -1.59
N ILE A 258 25.62 9.90 -0.35
CA ILE A 258 25.04 9.00 0.66
C ILE A 258 24.39 9.80 1.77
N VAL A 259 23.13 9.46 2.07
CA VAL A 259 22.45 9.88 3.30
C VAL A 259 22.36 8.70 4.26
N THR A 260 22.79 8.93 5.49
CA THR A 260 22.78 7.96 6.59
C THR A 260 21.87 8.45 7.69
N PHE A 261 20.85 7.66 8.03
CA PHE A 261 19.99 7.89 9.18
C PHE A 261 20.45 7.01 10.33
N ASN A 262 20.75 7.63 11.47
CA ASN A 262 21.14 6.96 12.70
C ASN A 262 19.96 7.00 13.67
N ILE A 263 19.49 5.81 14.07
CA ILE A 263 18.38 5.63 14.98
C ILE A 263 18.88 4.91 16.23
N SER A 264 18.49 5.40 17.40
CA SER A 264 18.70 4.72 18.69
C SER A 264 17.35 4.43 19.33
N PHE A 265 17.16 3.23 19.89
CA PHE A 265 15.88 2.83 20.46
C PHE A 265 15.92 2.97 21.99
N PRO A 266 15.09 3.83 22.60
CA PRO A 266 15.09 4.01 24.05
C PRO A 266 14.64 2.75 24.81
N GLU A 267 13.81 1.93 24.17
CA GLU A 267 13.24 0.70 24.73
C GLU A 267 12.90 -0.27 23.59
N GLU A 268 12.68 -1.54 23.92
CA GLU A 268 12.25 -2.53 22.93
C GLU A 268 10.82 -2.24 22.45
N GLY A 269 10.51 -2.73 21.25
CA GLY A 269 9.17 -2.66 20.67
C GLY A 269 9.18 -2.27 19.21
N GLN A 270 8.00 -1.90 18.74
CA GLN A 270 7.75 -1.56 17.34
C GLN A 270 7.76 -0.05 17.14
N TYR A 271 8.53 0.40 16.16
CA TYR A 271 8.73 1.78 15.77
C TYR A 271 8.38 1.99 14.31
N GLY A 272 7.95 3.20 13.98
CA GLY A 272 7.78 3.66 12.60
C GLY A 272 8.76 4.78 12.33
N LEU A 273 9.51 4.70 11.24
CA LEU A 273 10.38 5.78 10.79
C LEU A 273 9.78 6.38 9.52
N ASP A 274 9.44 7.66 9.53
CA ASP A 274 9.16 8.40 8.30
C ASP A 274 10.40 9.18 7.85
N ILE A 275 10.63 9.22 6.54
CA ILE A 275 11.71 9.99 5.93
C ILE A 275 11.11 10.94 4.91
N TYR A 276 11.53 12.19 4.97
CA TYR A 276 11.14 13.27 4.09
C TYR A 276 12.36 13.88 3.42
N THR A 277 12.20 14.35 2.21
CA THR A 277 13.24 15.04 1.45
C THR A 277 12.61 16.04 0.49
N ARG A 278 13.43 16.92 -0.07
CA ARG A 278 13.05 17.91 -1.07
C ARG A 278 13.84 17.66 -2.36
N GLU A 279 13.15 17.69 -3.50
CA GLU A 279 13.84 17.70 -4.78
C GLU A 279 14.50 19.06 -4.99
N MET A 280 15.76 19.06 -5.45
CA MET A 280 16.45 20.29 -5.76
C MET A 280 15.82 20.91 -7.01
N ALA A 281 15.43 22.19 -6.93
CA ALA A 281 14.86 22.89 -8.07
C ALA A 281 15.81 22.81 -9.27
N SER A 282 15.29 22.43 -10.43
CA SER A 282 16.06 22.40 -11.66
C SER A 282 16.38 23.83 -12.10
N VAL A 283 17.46 24.02 -12.86
CA VAL A 283 17.87 25.34 -13.39
C VAL A 283 16.80 25.94 -14.33
N HIS A 284 15.85 25.12 -14.79
CA HIS A 284 14.71 25.51 -15.62
C HIS A 284 13.43 25.82 -14.82
N ASP A 285 13.40 25.55 -13.52
CA ASP A 285 12.29 25.98 -12.68
C ASP A 285 12.39 27.48 -12.45
N SER A 286 11.25 28.17 -12.55
CA SER A 286 11.14 29.59 -12.27
C SER A 286 11.81 29.92 -10.94
N VAL A 287 12.78 30.84 -10.98
CA VAL A 287 13.58 31.29 -9.84
C VAL A 287 12.66 31.66 -8.68
N GLY A 288 12.52 30.79 -7.67
CA GLY A 288 11.79 31.07 -6.44
C GLY A 288 10.89 29.97 -5.88
N GLU A 289 10.54 28.91 -6.63
CA GLU A 289 9.67 27.85 -6.11
C GLU A 289 10.45 26.82 -5.28
N LYS A 290 10.36 26.92 -3.95
CA LYS A 290 10.81 25.86 -3.04
C LYS A 290 9.83 24.68 -3.13
N HIS A 291 10.22 23.63 -3.86
CA HIS A 291 9.51 22.33 -3.92
C HIS A 291 9.14 21.83 -2.52
N LEU A 292 7.97 21.24 -2.30
CA LEU A 292 7.52 20.84 -0.95
C LEU A 292 8.47 19.82 -0.30
N LEU A 293 8.57 19.85 1.04
CA LEU A 293 9.18 18.75 1.78
C LEU A 293 8.20 17.58 1.73
N THR A 294 8.57 16.51 1.04
CA THR A 294 7.63 15.43 0.72
C THR A 294 8.07 14.13 1.38
N HIS A 295 7.09 13.41 1.94
CA HIS A 295 7.31 12.07 2.47
C HIS A 295 7.79 11.15 1.35
N CYS A 296 8.92 10.48 1.54
CA CYS A 296 9.54 9.64 0.52
C CYS A 296 9.62 8.16 0.92
N CYS A 297 9.78 7.85 2.20
CA CYS A 297 9.98 6.49 2.68
C CYS A 297 9.40 6.33 4.08
N LYS A 298 8.96 5.11 4.41
CA LYS A 298 8.77 4.72 5.81
C LYS A 298 9.14 3.27 6.08
N TYR A 299 9.63 2.98 7.28
CA TYR A 299 9.98 1.63 7.71
C TYR A 299 9.25 1.26 8.99
N LEU A 300 8.83 0.00 9.06
CA LEU A 300 8.41 -0.64 10.31
C LEU A 300 9.64 -1.29 10.93
N ILE A 301 9.98 -0.90 12.15
CA ILE A 301 11.20 -1.36 12.82
C ILE A 301 10.84 -2.08 14.11
N ASN A 302 11.20 -3.35 14.22
CA ASN A 302 11.09 -4.12 15.45
C ASN A 302 12.45 -4.13 16.16
N SER A 303 12.54 -3.36 17.25
CA SER A 303 13.73 -3.30 18.11
C SER A 303 13.62 -4.31 19.27
N SER A 304 14.64 -5.14 19.45
CA SER A 304 14.78 -6.03 20.62
C SER A 304 16.24 -6.20 21.00
N LYS A 305 16.56 -6.39 22.29
CA LYS A 305 17.94 -6.67 22.76
C LYS A 305 18.53 -7.97 22.21
N ARG A 306 17.70 -8.85 21.65
CA ARG A 306 18.11 -10.16 21.11
C ARG A 306 18.54 -10.10 19.64
N ASN A 307 18.24 -9.00 18.95
CA ASN A 307 18.66 -8.74 17.58
C ASN A 307 19.98 -7.96 17.58
#